data_AF-A0A3B8MSF7-F1
#
_entry.id   AF-A0A3B8MSF7-F1
#
_cell.length_a   1.000
_cell.length_b   1.000
_cell.length_c   1.000
_cell.angle_alpha   90.00
_cell.angle_beta   90.00
_cell.angle_gamma   90.00
#
_symmetry.space_group_name_H-M   'P 1'
#
loop_
_entity.id
_entity.type
_entity.pdbx_description
1 polymer ?
#
loop_
_entity_poly.entity_id
_entity_poly.type
_entity_poly.pdbx_seq_one_letter_code
_entity_poly.pdbx_strand_id
1 'polypeptide(L)'
;LRDIEFTIQLLQLVHGANDDTVRDLDTLGALESLARAGYVGRVEAAEFDRSYRTLRVLEHRIQLSQLKRSHLMPQEEEAIRVLARATKLADNATDLVTLWRATQRSVRGLHERLFYRPLLSAVADLDEGDAELTSEQAEARLQASGFTNPGGALNHIQALTQGVSRRAAIQKALLPVLLHWLAEGTDPDGGLLAFRKLSDDLGEKYWFLRMLRDSSGAAQRLTSALSTSGFVAKLFGRVPDGAAWLDDDEDLIPRSADSLREEVIATLERHSKDQNAAAKALRAMRRRELLRIALSSMVGISDIGAVGAALTELATAFLEWILALSRTPDDGIEFAIIGMGRLGGAELSFGSDLDVLYVYRDSGAGDQAS
;
A
#
# COMPACT_ATOMS: atom_id res chain seq x y z
N LEU A 1 -6.26 21.47 -2.74
CA LEU A 1 -7.25 22.26 -1.96
C LEU A 1 -7.71 21.43 -0.77
N ARG A 2 -8.36 20.28 -1.01
CA ARG A 2 -8.78 19.37 0.07
C ARG A 2 -7.68 19.02 1.06
N ASP A 3 -6.48 18.67 0.60
CA ASP A 3 -5.38 18.35 1.52
C ASP A 3 -5.06 19.52 2.48
N ILE A 4 -5.09 20.77 2.00
CA ILE A 4 -4.86 21.96 2.83
C ILE A 4 -6.01 22.16 3.82
N GLU A 5 -7.25 22.13 3.31
CA GLU A 5 -8.46 22.30 4.12
C GLU A 5 -8.53 21.23 5.21
N PHE A 6 -8.31 19.98 4.83
CA PHE A 6 -8.31 18.83 5.72
C PHE A 6 -7.18 18.94 6.75
N THR A 7 -5.96 19.31 6.35
CA THR A 7 -4.85 19.52 7.32
C THR A 7 -5.24 20.52 8.39
N ILE A 8 -5.81 21.66 7.97
CA ILE A 8 -6.18 22.75 8.89
C ILE A 8 -7.34 22.31 9.77
N GLN A 9 -8.40 21.75 9.21
CA GLN A 9 -9.54 21.23 9.95
C GLN A 9 -9.13 20.16 10.96
N LEU A 10 -8.22 19.27 10.58
CA LEU A 10 -7.72 18.21 11.45
C LEU A 10 -6.92 18.83 12.61
N LEU A 11 -6.05 19.82 12.34
CA LEU A 11 -5.36 20.56 13.41
C LEU A 11 -6.33 21.27 14.35
N GLN A 12 -7.43 21.82 13.82
CA GLN A 12 -8.49 22.38 14.65
C GLN A 12 -9.21 21.32 15.48
N LEU A 13 -9.41 20.10 14.98
CA LEU A 13 -10.00 19.00 15.76
C LEU A 13 -9.08 18.58 16.92
N VAL A 14 -7.77 18.50 16.66
CA VAL A 14 -6.77 18.09 17.66
C VAL A 14 -6.60 19.15 18.75
N HIS A 15 -6.39 20.40 18.37
CA HIS A 15 -6.07 21.48 19.32
C HIS A 15 -7.30 22.22 19.82
N GLY A 16 -8.33 22.29 18.98
CA GLY A 16 -9.56 23.00 19.31
C GLY A 16 -10.32 22.39 20.47
N ALA A 17 -10.04 21.16 20.90
CA ALA A 17 -10.63 20.62 22.14
C ALA A 17 -10.19 21.41 23.39
N ASN A 18 -8.94 21.88 23.41
CA ASN A 18 -8.33 22.58 24.54
C ASN A 18 -8.13 24.08 24.28
N ASP A 19 -8.26 24.52 23.04
CA ASP A 19 -8.05 25.91 22.62
C ASP A 19 -9.17 26.39 21.69
N ASP A 20 -10.15 27.09 22.25
CA ASP A 20 -11.30 27.60 21.50
C ASP A 20 -10.91 28.68 20.47
N THR A 21 -9.73 29.31 20.62
CA THR A 21 -9.29 30.42 19.75
C THR A 21 -8.91 29.97 18.34
N VAL A 22 -8.70 28.67 18.14
CA VAL A 22 -8.37 28.11 16.83
C VAL A 22 -9.58 27.56 16.09
N ARG A 23 -10.82 27.72 16.60
CA ARG A 23 -12.06 27.19 16.01
C ARG A 23 -12.70 28.11 14.96
N ASP A 24 -11.89 28.66 14.06
CA ASP A 24 -12.40 29.47 12.95
C ASP A 24 -13.10 28.64 11.87
N LEU A 25 -14.12 29.21 11.22
CA LEU A 25 -14.90 28.52 10.17
C LEU A 25 -14.23 28.55 8.79
N ASP A 26 -13.42 29.57 8.51
CA ASP A 26 -12.73 29.70 7.24
C ASP A 26 -11.30 29.15 7.30
N THR A 27 -10.86 28.54 6.21
CA THR A 27 -9.56 27.84 6.14
C THR A 27 -8.36 28.75 6.44
N LEU A 28 -8.36 30.00 5.97
CA LEU A 28 -7.20 30.88 6.12
C LEU A 28 -7.17 31.55 7.50
N GLY A 29 -8.32 31.93 8.04
CA GLY A 29 -8.46 32.38 9.42
C GLY A 29 -8.02 31.31 10.40
N ALA A 30 -8.49 30.08 10.22
CA ALA A 30 -8.06 28.93 11.02
C ALA A 30 -6.54 28.71 10.95
N LEU A 31 -5.93 28.79 9.77
CA LEU A 31 -4.48 28.69 9.60
C LEU A 31 -3.74 29.80 10.34
N GLU A 32 -4.24 31.03 10.29
CA GLU A 32 -3.65 32.17 10.99
C GLU A 32 -3.75 32.01 12.51
N SER A 33 -4.91 31.59 13.02
CA SER A 33 -5.11 31.35 14.45
C SER A 33 -4.25 30.19 14.95
N LEU A 34 -4.14 29.09 14.20
CA LEU A 34 -3.23 27.99 14.51
C LEU A 34 -1.76 28.42 14.54
N ALA A 35 -1.34 29.29 13.61
CA ALA A 35 0.02 29.84 13.60
C ALA A 35 0.28 30.83 14.75
N ARG A 36 -0.74 31.63 15.12
CA ARG A 36 -0.68 32.58 16.24
C ARG A 36 -0.58 31.87 17.58
N ALA A 37 -1.31 30.76 17.74
CA ALA A 37 -1.27 29.90 18.91
C ALA A 37 0.00 29.01 18.96
N GLY A 38 0.80 28.99 17.89
CA GLY A 38 2.07 28.27 17.84
C GLY A 38 1.96 26.79 17.45
N TYR A 39 0.79 26.31 17.06
CA TYR A 39 0.60 24.93 16.61
C TYR A 39 1.13 24.66 15.19
N VAL A 40 1.33 25.73 14.40
CA VAL A 40 1.89 25.68 13.06
C VAL A 40 3.02 26.70 12.95
N GLY A 41 4.18 26.27 12.44
CA GLY A 41 5.30 27.16 12.17
C GLY A 41 4.92 28.28 11.22
N ARG A 42 5.43 29.50 11.47
CA ARG A 42 5.08 30.68 10.66
C ARG A 42 5.48 30.53 9.19
N VAL A 43 6.57 29.81 8.92
CA VAL A 43 7.06 29.56 7.55
C VAL A 43 6.09 28.63 6.82
N GLU A 44 5.71 27.54 7.46
CA GLU A 44 4.75 26.56 6.95
C GLU A 44 3.38 27.20 6.72
N ALA A 45 2.88 28.00 7.66
CA ALA A 45 1.62 28.71 7.52
C ALA A 45 1.62 29.67 6.32
N ALA A 46 2.70 30.43 6.13
CA ALA A 46 2.84 31.31 4.97
C ALA A 46 2.91 30.53 3.64
N GLU A 47 3.50 29.34 3.65
CA GLU A 47 3.57 28.48 2.46
C GLU A 47 2.19 27.85 2.13
N PHE A 48 1.43 27.42 3.14
CA PHE A 48 0.06 26.95 2.95
C PHE A 48 -0.89 28.06 2.48
N ASP A 49 -0.81 29.27 3.03
CA ASP A 49 -1.62 30.41 2.58
C ASP A 49 -1.38 30.69 1.09
N ARG A 50 -0.11 30.81 0.67
CA ARG A 50 0.24 31.03 -0.75
C ARG A 50 -0.27 29.90 -1.64
N SER A 51 -0.08 28.65 -1.22
CA SER A 51 -0.51 27.47 -2.00
C SER A 51 -2.03 27.41 -2.12
N TYR A 52 -2.77 27.66 -1.03
CA TYR A 52 -4.22 27.68 -1.01
C TYR A 52 -4.78 28.76 -1.94
N ARG A 53 -4.27 29.99 -1.85
CA ARG A 53 -4.69 31.10 -2.72
C ARG A 53 -4.42 30.79 -4.19
N THR A 54 -3.24 30.23 -4.50
CA THR A 54 -2.86 29.84 -5.85
C THR A 54 -3.84 28.80 -6.42
N LEU A 55 -4.07 27.71 -5.69
CA LEU A 55 -4.98 26.66 -6.12
C LEU A 55 -6.43 27.14 -6.23
N ARG A 56 -6.88 28.04 -5.34
CA ARG A 56 -8.22 28.59 -5.38
C ARG A 56 -8.43 29.52 -6.57
N VAL A 57 -7.42 30.33 -6.92
CA VAL A 57 -7.45 31.14 -8.15
C VAL A 57 -7.54 30.27 -9.39
N LEU A 58 -6.73 29.20 -9.48
CA LEU A 58 -6.80 28.24 -10.58
C LEU A 58 -8.20 27.62 -10.69
N GLU A 59 -8.73 27.08 -9.59
CA GLU A 59 -10.06 26.47 -9.55
C GLU A 59 -11.16 27.44 -9.98
N HIS A 60 -11.18 28.65 -9.43
CA HIS A 60 -12.18 29.66 -9.79
C HIS A 60 -12.12 30.02 -11.28
N ARG A 61 -10.92 30.09 -11.88
CA ARG A 61 -10.76 30.42 -13.31
C ARG A 61 -11.17 29.26 -14.21
N ILE A 62 -10.88 28.02 -13.82
CA ILE A 62 -11.38 26.83 -14.51
C ILE A 62 -12.91 26.83 -14.50
N GLN A 63 -13.52 27.03 -13.33
CA GLN A 63 -14.98 27.02 -13.19
C GLN A 63 -15.67 28.14 -13.97
N LEU A 64 -15.11 29.35 -13.95
CA LEU A 64 -15.63 30.49 -14.72
C LEU A 64 -15.53 30.26 -16.23
N SER A 65 -14.45 29.65 -16.72
CA SER A 65 -14.27 29.42 -18.16
C SER A 65 -15.31 28.47 -18.77
N GLN A 66 -15.81 27.52 -17.98
CA GLN A 66 -16.78 26.51 -18.42
C GLN A 66 -18.20 26.73 -17.85
N LEU A 67 -18.36 27.70 -16.94
CA LEU A 67 -19.57 27.91 -16.12
C LEU A 67 -20.07 26.61 -15.46
N LYS A 68 -19.13 25.75 -15.04
CA LYS A 68 -19.39 24.45 -14.45
C LYS A 68 -18.50 24.23 -13.24
N ARG A 69 -19.01 23.49 -12.26
CA ARG A 69 -18.19 22.99 -11.15
C ARG A 69 -17.24 21.93 -11.69
N SER A 70 -16.00 22.34 -11.97
CA SER A 70 -14.90 21.45 -12.30
C SER A 70 -13.75 21.68 -11.31
N HIS A 71 -13.14 20.58 -10.88
CA HIS A 71 -11.95 20.56 -10.04
C HIS A 71 -10.76 19.93 -10.80
N LEU A 72 -10.94 19.61 -12.08
CA LEU A 72 -9.94 18.95 -12.91
C LEU A 72 -9.17 20.01 -13.69
N MET A 73 -7.84 19.87 -13.71
CA MET A 73 -7.00 20.65 -14.61
C MET A 73 -7.36 20.28 -16.06
N PRO A 74 -7.50 21.27 -16.97
CA PRO A 74 -7.64 20.99 -18.40
C PRO A 74 -6.47 20.18 -18.94
N GLN A 75 -6.73 19.27 -19.88
CA GLN A 75 -5.69 18.49 -20.55
C GLN A 75 -5.21 19.13 -21.87
N GLU A 76 -6.07 19.93 -22.51
CA GLU A 76 -5.73 20.60 -23.78
C GLU A 76 -4.81 21.80 -23.55
N GLU A 77 -3.71 21.87 -24.31
CA GLU A 77 -2.70 22.92 -24.18
C GLU A 77 -3.29 24.34 -24.36
N GLU A 78 -4.23 24.51 -25.30
CA GLU A 78 -4.94 25.78 -25.52
C GLU A 78 -5.67 26.23 -24.25
N ALA A 79 -6.43 25.32 -23.63
CA ALA A 79 -7.18 25.61 -22.40
C ALA A 79 -6.24 25.98 -21.24
N ILE A 80 -5.09 25.30 -21.12
CA ILE A 80 -4.07 25.61 -20.12
C ILE A 80 -3.46 26.99 -20.40
N ARG A 81 -3.20 27.36 -21.66
CA ARG A 81 -2.67 28.68 -22.03
C ARG A 81 -3.65 29.81 -21.71
N VAL A 82 -4.95 29.61 -21.99
CA VAL A 82 -6.01 30.55 -21.61
C VAL A 82 -6.06 30.69 -20.10
N LEU A 83 -5.95 29.59 -19.36
CA LEU A 83 -5.92 29.59 -17.90
C LEU A 83 -4.69 30.36 -17.36
N ALA A 84 -3.50 30.18 -17.97
CA ALA A 84 -2.28 30.89 -17.57
C ALA A 84 -2.47 32.41 -17.68
N ARG A 85 -3.02 32.88 -18.82
CA ARG A 85 -3.34 34.30 -19.04
C ARG A 85 -4.42 34.82 -18.09
N ALA A 86 -5.47 34.03 -17.85
CA ALA A 86 -6.60 34.43 -17.01
C ALA A 86 -6.24 34.49 -15.50
N THR A 87 -5.27 33.70 -15.08
CA THR A 87 -4.78 33.64 -13.69
C THR A 87 -3.61 34.60 -13.45
N LYS A 88 -2.85 34.93 -14.51
CA LYS A 88 -1.60 35.71 -14.45
C LYS A 88 -0.53 35.08 -13.56
N LEU A 89 -0.60 33.76 -13.38
CA LEU A 89 0.36 32.99 -12.57
C LEU A 89 1.54 32.47 -13.40
N ALA A 90 1.41 32.45 -14.72
CA ALA A 90 2.43 32.00 -15.65
C ALA A 90 2.22 32.63 -17.04
N ASP A 91 3.28 32.70 -17.84
CA ASP A 91 3.25 33.30 -19.18
C ASP A 91 2.75 32.34 -20.26
N ASN A 92 2.91 31.04 -20.03
CA ASN A 92 2.54 29.97 -20.97
C ASN A 92 1.99 28.73 -20.25
N ALA A 93 1.51 27.76 -21.03
CA ALA A 93 0.89 26.54 -20.52
C ALA A 93 1.87 25.67 -19.72
N THR A 94 3.08 25.49 -20.23
CA THR A 94 4.14 24.66 -19.60
C THR A 94 4.51 25.18 -18.22
N ASP A 95 4.70 26.49 -18.08
CA ASP A 95 5.05 27.12 -16.82
C ASP A 95 3.90 27.02 -15.81
N LEU A 96 2.66 27.13 -16.27
CA LEU A 96 1.49 26.95 -15.40
C LEU A 96 1.40 25.52 -14.86
N VAL A 97 1.60 24.50 -15.72
CA VAL A 97 1.61 23.10 -15.29
C VAL A 97 2.75 22.85 -14.32
N THR A 98 3.92 23.44 -14.57
CA THR A 98 5.09 23.32 -13.67
C THR A 98 4.79 23.93 -12.30
N LEU A 99 4.22 25.15 -12.25
CA LEU A 99 3.79 25.80 -11.02
C LEU A 99 2.74 24.98 -10.27
N TRP A 100 1.72 24.48 -10.99
CA TRP A 100 0.66 23.67 -10.40
C TRP A 100 1.22 22.39 -9.76
N ARG A 101 2.06 21.64 -10.50
CA ARG A 101 2.72 20.43 -9.98
C ARG A 101 3.68 20.73 -8.82
N ALA A 102 4.38 21.85 -8.86
CA ALA A 102 5.24 22.28 -7.75
C ALA A 102 4.41 22.61 -6.50
N THR A 103 3.28 23.32 -6.67
CA THR A 103 2.34 23.64 -5.59
C THR A 103 1.75 22.38 -4.98
N GLN A 104 1.33 21.40 -5.80
CA GLN A 104 0.82 20.11 -5.31
C GLN A 104 1.87 19.36 -4.47
N ARG A 105 3.13 19.30 -4.94
CA ARG A 105 4.22 18.67 -4.19
C ARG A 105 4.52 19.39 -2.87
N SER A 106 4.56 20.72 -2.87
CA SER A 106 4.74 21.53 -1.66
C SER A 106 3.62 21.29 -0.65
N VAL A 107 2.35 21.33 -1.07
CA VAL A 107 1.19 21.07 -0.22
C VAL A 107 1.25 19.69 0.43
N ARG A 108 1.60 18.66 -0.35
CA ARG A 108 1.75 17.30 0.18
C ARG A 108 2.87 17.22 1.22
N GLY A 109 4.04 17.77 0.92
CA GLY A 109 5.16 17.81 1.87
C GLY A 109 4.84 18.61 3.13
N LEU A 110 4.07 19.70 3.04
CA LEU A 110 3.60 20.47 4.19
C LEU A 110 2.64 19.66 5.06
N HIS A 111 1.65 18.99 4.44
CA HIS A 111 0.72 18.11 5.15
C HIS A 111 1.47 17.03 5.93
N GLU A 112 2.39 16.31 5.26
CA GLU A 112 3.18 15.25 5.87
C GLU A 112 4.02 15.76 7.06
N ARG A 113 4.70 16.91 6.88
CA ARG A 113 5.55 17.51 7.92
C ARG A 113 4.75 18.02 9.11
N LEU A 114 3.67 18.75 8.90
CA LEU A 114 2.92 19.37 10.00
C LEU A 114 2.14 18.34 10.81
N PHE A 115 1.67 17.28 10.14
CA PHE A 115 0.81 16.33 10.76
C PHE A 115 1.56 15.17 11.43
N TYR A 116 2.43 14.49 10.68
CA TYR A 116 3.03 13.23 11.12
C TYR A 116 4.44 13.38 11.70
N ARG A 117 5.20 14.42 11.34
CA ARG A 117 6.55 14.62 11.92
C ARG A 117 6.51 14.86 13.44
N PRO A 118 5.55 15.63 14.00
CA PRO A 118 5.43 15.76 15.45
C PRO A 118 5.08 14.45 16.18
N LEU A 119 4.45 13.48 15.51
CA LEU A 119 4.21 12.15 16.11
C LEU A 119 5.53 11.42 16.39
N LEU A 120 6.56 11.69 15.59
CA LEU A 120 7.88 11.11 15.80
C LEU A 120 8.60 11.73 16.98
N SER A 121 8.50 13.04 17.19
CA SER A 121 9.11 13.69 18.35
C SER A 121 8.46 13.22 19.65
N ALA A 122 7.14 13.03 19.65
CA ALA A 122 6.38 12.52 20.80
C ALA A 122 6.81 11.11 21.26
N VAL A 123 7.35 10.30 20.34
CA VAL A 123 7.65 8.87 20.59
C VAL A 123 9.14 8.62 20.79
N ALA A 124 9.99 9.49 20.26
CA ALA A 124 11.42 9.25 20.17
C ALA A 124 12.25 9.90 21.29
N ASP A 125 11.63 10.51 22.30
CA ASP A 125 12.30 11.36 23.31
C ASP A 125 13.35 12.28 22.65
N LEU A 126 13.02 12.80 21.46
CA LEU A 126 13.95 13.58 20.65
C LEU A 126 13.87 15.04 21.09
N ASP A 127 14.94 15.45 21.78
CA ASP A 127 15.23 16.78 22.27
C ASP A 127 15.53 17.74 21.08
N GLU A 128 14.51 18.11 20.29
CA GLU A 128 14.64 19.13 19.24
C GLU A 128 13.39 20.04 19.15
N GLY A 129 13.36 21.06 20.02
CA GLY A 129 13.03 22.46 19.66
C GLY A 129 11.60 22.85 19.25
N ASP A 130 10.72 21.92 18.88
CA ASP A 130 9.31 22.18 18.59
C ASP A 130 8.45 21.51 19.66
N ALA A 131 7.53 22.29 20.26
CA ALA A 131 6.67 21.93 21.39
C ALA A 131 6.42 20.41 21.51
N GLU A 132 6.99 19.79 22.55
CA GLU A 132 6.79 18.38 22.87
C GLU A 132 5.29 18.08 22.91
N LEU A 133 4.81 17.28 21.95
CA LEU A 133 3.44 16.80 22.00
C LEU A 133 3.32 15.85 23.18
N THR A 134 2.27 16.03 23.98
CA THR A 134 1.92 15.01 24.98
C THR A 134 1.51 13.72 24.26
N SER A 135 1.65 12.57 24.92
CA SER A 135 1.18 11.30 24.37
C SER A 135 -0.30 11.36 23.98
N GLU A 136 -1.12 12.07 24.76
CA GLU A 136 -2.55 12.30 24.47
C GLU A 136 -2.77 13.10 23.17
N GLN A 137 -1.97 14.15 22.92
CA GLN A 137 -2.04 14.91 21.67
C GLN A 137 -1.58 14.09 20.45
N ALA A 138 -0.59 13.21 20.63
CA ALA A 138 -0.14 12.30 19.59
C ALA A 138 -1.21 11.23 19.26
N GLU A 139 -1.87 10.69 20.27
CA GLU A 139 -3.00 9.78 20.09
C GLU A 139 -4.19 10.44 19.38
N ALA A 140 -4.56 11.66 19.78
CA ALA A 140 -5.64 12.41 19.16
C ALA A 140 -5.39 12.67 17.67
N ARG A 141 -4.14 12.94 17.29
CA ARG A 141 -3.72 13.06 15.88
C ARG A 141 -3.91 11.74 15.13
N LEU A 142 -3.39 10.63 15.64
CA LEU A 142 -3.55 9.33 15.00
C LEU A 142 -5.03 8.96 14.82
N GLN A 143 -5.85 9.22 15.85
CA GLN A 143 -7.30 9.01 15.78
C GLN A 143 -7.95 9.85 14.68
N ALA A 144 -7.59 11.13 14.59
CA ALA A 144 -8.11 12.03 13.54
C ALA A 144 -7.63 11.65 12.13
N SER A 145 -6.55 10.87 12.00
CA SER A 145 -6.11 10.25 10.73
C SER A 145 -6.76 8.91 10.42
N GLY A 146 -7.63 8.38 11.29
CA GLY A 146 -8.34 7.14 11.04
C GLY A 146 -7.79 5.91 11.77
N PHE A 147 -6.76 6.04 12.62
CA PHE A 147 -6.33 4.93 13.49
C PHE A 147 -7.37 4.70 14.60
N THR A 148 -7.84 3.46 14.72
CA THR A 148 -8.81 3.05 15.74
C THR A 148 -8.11 2.73 17.06
N ASN A 149 -6.83 2.31 17.03
CA ASN A 149 -6.01 2.07 18.22
C ASN A 149 -4.75 2.96 18.26
N PRO A 150 -4.89 4.27 18.55
CA PRO A 150 -3.77 5.21 18.58
C PRO A 150 -2.61 4.78 19.50
N GLY A 151 -2.89 4.29 20.71
CA GLY A 151 -1.86 3.83 21.63
C GLY A 151 -1.08 2.62 21.10
N GLY A 152 -1.77 1.68 20.44
CA GLY A 152 -1.12 0.56 19.74
C GLY A 152 -0.23 1.04 18.58
N ALA A 153 -0.71 2.00 17.80
CA ALA A 153 0.04 2.61 16.71
C ALA A 153 1.29 3.34 17.20
N LEU A 154 1.22 4.12 18.29
CA LEU A 154 2.39 4.76 18.90
C LEU A 154 3.45 3.74 19.32
N ASN A 155 3.04 2.62 19.93
CA ASN A 155 3.97 1.55 20.28
C ASN A 155 4.67 0.93 19.05
N HIS A 156 3.99 0.84 17.91
CA HIS A 156 4.59 0.35 16.66
C HIS A 156 5.54 1.38 16.03
N ILE A 157 5.15 2.66 16.06
CA ILE A 157 5.99 3.79 15.65
C ILE A 157 7.27 3.81 16.47
N GLN A 158 7.17 3.62 17.80
CA GLN A 158 8.33 3.55 18.70
C GLN A 158 9.25 2.40 18.32
N ALA A 159 8.70 1.20 18.14
CA ALA A 159 9.51 0.02 17.81
C ALA A 159 10.26 0.14 16.46
N LEU A 160 9.67 0.84 15.48
CA LEU A 160 10.32 1.11 14.19
C LEU A 160 11.43 2.15 14.30
N THR A 161 11.21 3.17 15.14
CA THR A 161 12.09 4.34 15.19
C THR A 161 13.11 4.30 16.32
N GLN A 162 12.99 3.40 17.28
CA GLN A 162 13.93 3.31 18.39
C GLN A 162 15.32 2.87 17.93
N GLY A 163 16.35 3.49 18.52
CA GLY A 163 17.75 3.15 18.31
C GLY A 163 18.45 4.01 17.24
N VAL A 164 19.69 3.63 16.94
CA VAL A 164 20.63 4.36 16.06
C VAL A 164 20.99 3.58 14.79
N SER A 165 20.25 2.51 14.47
CA SER A 165 20.52 1.71 13.29
C SER A 165 20.17 2.46 12.00
N ARG A 166 20.75 2.01 10.87
CA ARG A 166 20.43 2.57 9.55
C ARG A 166 18.95 2.40 9.23
N ARG A 167 18.38 1.23 9.52
CA ARG A 167 16.94 0.98 9.41
C ARG A 167 16.12 2.01 10.20
N ALA A 168 16.44 2.22 11.48
CA ALA A 168 15.73 3.18 12.33
C ALA A 168 15.82 4.61 11.79
N ALA A 169 16.99 5.03 11.30
CA ALA A 169 17.16 6.36 10.69
C ALA A 169 16.33 6.54 9.41
N ILE A 170 16.33 5.54 8.52
CA ILE A 170 15.51 5.56 7.30
C ILE A 170 14.03 5.55 7.64
N GLN A 171 13.62 4.75 8.62
CA GLN A 171 12.23 4.69 9.07
C GLN A 171 11.78 6.01 9.67
N LYS A 172 12.57 6.64 10.55
CA LYS A 172 12.27 8.00 11.06
C LYS A 172 12.02 8.99 9.93
N ALA A 173 12.85 8.96 8.88
CA ALA A 173 12.73 9.88 7.76
C ALA A 173 11.45 9.63 6.92
N LEU A 174 11.08 8.36 6.73
CA LEU A 174 9.97 7.97 5.84
C LEU A 174 8.63 7.77 6.57
N LEU A 175 8.63 7.57 7.88
CA LEU A 175 7.42 7.25 8.62
C LEU A 175 6.29 8.27 8.43
N PRO A 176 6.55 9.60 8.32
CA PRO A 176 5.49 10.57 8.09
C PRO A 176 4.67 10.26 6.84
N VAL A 177 5.35 9.97 5.73
CA VAL A 177 4.69 9.65 4.46
C VAL A 177 4.08 8.23 4.47
N LEU A 178 4.72 7.27 5.14
CA LEU A 178 4.17 5.92 5.28
C LEU A 178 2.86 5.91 6.10
N LEU A 179 2.80 6.69 7.20
CA LEU A 179 1.60 6.82 8.02
C LEU A 179 0.46 7.48 7.25
N HIS A 180 0.77 8.46 6.40
CA HIS A 180 -0.20 9.05 5.49
C HIS A 180 -0.81 8.00 4.55
N TRP A 181 0.00 7.20 3.85
CA TRP A 181 -0.51 6.15 2.96
C TRP A 181 -1.23 5.02 3.68
N LEU A 182 -0.81 4.67 4.90
CA LEU A 182 -1.51 3.69 5.73
C LEU A 182 -2.89 4.19 6.12
N ALA A 183 -3.01 5.46 6.51
CA ALA A 183 -4.26 6.14 6.89
C ALA A 183 -5.29 6.23 5.74
N GLU A 184 -4.85 6.18 4.48
CA GLU A 184 -5.76 6.13 3.32
C GLU A 184 -6.43 4.75 3.14
N GLY A 185 -5.92 3.70 3.80
CA GLY A 185 -6.48 2.35 3.74
C GLY A 185 -7.65 2.11 4.69
N THR A 186 -8.28 0.94 4.56
CA THR A 186 -9.44 0.56 5.38
C THR A 186 -9.08 0.06 6.79
N ASP A 187 -7.84 -0.38 6.99
CA ASP A 187 -7.30 -0.90 8.26
C ASP A 187 -5.87 -0.36 8.50
N PRO A 188 -5.73 0.93 8.87
CA PRO A 188 -4.43 1.55 9.11
C PRO A 188 -3.67 0.91 10.28
N ASP A 189 -4.37 0.49 11.34
CA ASP A 189 -3.77 -0.19 12.50
C ASP A 189 -3.15 -1.54 12.09
N GLY A 190 -3.91 -2.38 11.37
CA GLY A 190 -3.44 -3.65 10.85
C GLY A 190 -2.31 -3.49 9.83
N GLY A 191 -2.40 -2.47 8.97
CA GLY A 191 -1.36 -2.13 8.01
C GLY A 191 -0.04 -1.74 8.67
N LEU A 192 -0.08 -0.89 9.72
CA LEU A 192 1.10 -0.48 10.47
C LEU A 192 1.76 -1.66 11.21
N LEU A 193 0.95 -2.53 11.83
CA LEU A 193 1.47 -3.76 12.45
C LEU A 193 2.14 -4.68 11.43
N ALA A 194 1.51 -4.86 10.26
CA ALA A 194 2.05 -5.71 9.21
C ALA A 194 3.35 -5.13 8.62
N PHE A 195 3.40 -3.81 8.43
CA PHE A 195 4.61 -3.11 7.99
C PHE A 195 5.75 -3.29 9.00
N ARG A 196 5.45 -3.15 10.30
CA ARG A 196 6.44 -3.40 11.36
C ARG A 196 6.98 -4.82 11.30
N LYS A 197 6.11 -5.83 11.27
CA LYS A 197 6.53 -7.24 11.20
C LYS A 197 7.39 -7.52 9.97
N LEU A 198 6.96 -7.02 8.81
CA LEU A 198 7.72 -7.14 7.57
C LEU A 198 9.11 -6.48 7.69
N SER A 199 9.18 -5.30 8.30
CA SER A 199 10.46 -4.65 8.55
C SER A 199 11.34 -5.42 9.51
N ASP A 200 10.78 -6.02 10.56
CA ASP A 200 11.55 -6.79 11.54
C ASP A 200 12.08 -8.10 10.88
N ASP A 201 11.27 -8.75 10.04
CA ASP A 201 11.63 -9.95 9.29
C ASP A 201 12.72 -9.68 8.23
N LEU A 202 12.65 -8.54 7.53
CA LEU A 202 13.64 -8.15 6.52
C LEU A 202 14.89 -7.51 7.14
N GLY A 203 14.79 -6.97 8.35
CA GLY A 203 15.89 -6.40 9.11
C GLY A 203 16.66 -5.33 8.33
N GLU A 204 17.97 -5.54 8.19
CA GLU A 204 18.91 -4.62 7.53
C GLU A 204 19.20 -5.01 6.05
N LYS A 205 18.32 -5.79 5.41
CA LYS A 205 18.46 -6.14 3.98
C LYS A 205 18.58 -4.86 3.14
N TYR A 206 19.72 -4.69 2.49
CA TYR A 206 20.06 -3.47 1.74
C TYR A 206 19.01 -3.12 0.68
N TRP A 207 18.53 -4.11 -0.08
CA TRP A 207 17.54 -3.88 -1.14
C TRP A 207 16.23 -3.33 -0.58
N PHE A 208 15.80 -3.76 0.61
CA PHE A 208 14.53 -3.33 1.20
C PHE A 208 14.62 -1.88 1.67
N LEU A 209 15.67 -1.55 2.41
CA LEU A 209 15.91 -0.18 2.85
C LEU A 209 16.14 0.78 1.68
N ARG A 210 16.79 0.31 0.60
CA ARG A 210 16.96 1.05 -0.64
C ARG A 210 15.61 1.27 -1.34
N MET A 211 14.79 0.23 -1.48
CA MET A 211 13.46 0.32 -2.09
C MET A 211 12.60 1.35 -1.35
N LEU A 212 12.53 1.27 -0.02
CA LEU A 212 11.74 2.23 0.78
C LEU A 212 12.20 3.69 0.58
N ARG A 213 13.50 3.92 0.48
CA ARG A 213 14.08 5.27 0.39
C ARG A 213 14.07 5.84 -1.03
N ASP A 214 14.40 5.03 -2.02
CA ASP A 214 14.69 5.47 -3.38
C ASP A 214 13.49 5.26 -4.32
N SER A 215 12.53 4.38 -3.96
CA SER A 215 11.32 4.09 -4.73
C SER A 215 10.06 4.43 -3.93
N SER A 216 9.67 5.71 -3.99
CA SER A 216 8.45 6.18 -3.31
C SER A 216 7.19 5.46 -3.81
N GLY A 217 7.17 5.05 -5.09
CA GLY A 217 6.06 4.29 -5.67
C GLY A 217 5.92 2.90 -5.07
N ALA A 218 7.03 2.16 -4.93
CA ALA A 218 7.03 0.83 -4.32
C ALA A 218 6.64 0.90 -2.84
N ALA A 219 7.18 1.88 -2.10
CA ALA A 219 6.83 2.11 -0.70
C ALA A 219 5.34 2.42 -0.52
N GLN A 220 4.78 3.28 -1.38
CA GLN A 220 3.34 3.60 -1.38
C GLN A 220 2.50 2.35 -1.65
N ARG A 221 2.80 1.61 -2.72
CA ARG A 221 2.09 0.37 -3.09
C ARG A 221 2.14 -0.64 -1.93
N LEU A 222 3.29 -0.77 -1.26
CA LEU A 222 3.42 -1.64 -0.09
C LEU A 222 2.49 -1.21 1.05
N THR A 223 2.55 0.05 1.47
CA THR A 223 1.70 0.54 2.57
C THR A 223 0.23 0.44 2.25
N SER A 224 -0.19 0.81 1.04
CA SER A 224 -1.58 0.69 0.60
C SER A 224 -2.04 -0.77 0.56
N ALA A 225 -1.18 -1.70 0.11
CA ALA A 225 -1.51 -3.11 0.11
C ALA A 225 -1.71 -3.66 1.53
N LEU A 226 -0.85 -3.25 2.46
CA LEU A 226 -0.90 -3.68 3.86
C LEU A 226 -2.10 -3.11 4.62
N SER A 227 -2.49 -1.84 4.40
CA SER A 227 -3.63 -1.22 5.07
C SER A 227 -4.99 -1.56 4.44
N THR A 228 -5.01 -2.06 3.20
CA THR A 228 -6.27 -2.39 2.51
C THR A 228 -6.61 -3.87 2.58
N SER A 229 -5.61 -4.76 2.73
CA SER A 229 -5.84 -6.21 2.67
C SER A 229 -5.12 -6.96 3.79
N GLY A 230 -5.89 -7.34 4.82
CA GLY A 230 -5.43 -8.25 5.87
C GLY A 230 -5.00 -9.63 5.34
N PHE A 231 -5.50 -10.04 4.18
CA PHE A 231 -5.05 -11.25 3.49
C PHE A 231 -3.62 -11.11 2.95
N VAL A 232 -3.32 -10.01 2.26
CA VAL A 232 -1.98 -9.71 1.76
C VAL A 232 -1.00 -9.49 2.92
N ALA A 233 -1.40 -8.79 3.97
CA ALA A 233 -0.60 -8.63 5.19
C ALA A 233 -0.19 -9.99 5.79
N LYS A 234 -1.11 -10.97 5.85
CA LYS A 234 -0.80 -12.34 6.31
C LYS A 234 0.15 -13.08 5.37
N LEU A 235 0.03 -12.88 4.06
CA LEU A 235 0.93 -13.49 3.07
C LEU A 235 2.35 -12.92 3.16
N PHE A 236 2.52 -11.61 3.35
CA PHE A 236 3.84 -11.00 3.55
C PHE A 236 4.59 -11.57 4.75
N GLY A 237 3.90 -11.85 5.86
CA GLY A 237 4.51 -12.54 7.01
C GLY A 237 5.01 -13.97 6.71
N ARG A 238 4.72 -14.52 5.52
CA ARG A 238 5.25 -15.80 5.04
C ARG A 238 6.17 -15.67 3.83
N VAL A 239 6.09 -14.55 3.11
CA VAL A 239 6.83 -14.26 1.88
C VAL A 239 7.33 -12.80 1.93
N PRO A 240 8.23 -12.45 2.86
CA PRO A 240 8.65 -11.07 3.06
C PRO A 240 9.44 -10.52 1.86
N ASP A 241 10.17 -11.38 1.15
CA ASP A 241 10.91 -11.00 -0.06
C ASP A 241 10.00 -10.60 -1.24
N GLY A 242 8.69 -10.92 -1.18
CA GLY A 242 7.72 -10.48 -2.19
C GLY A 242 7.56 -8.95 -2.25
N ALA A 243 8.04 -8.21 -1.24
CA ALA A 243 8.02 -6.76 -1.25
C ALA A 243 8.92 -6.17 -2.36
N ALA A 244 9.91 -6.93 -2.83
CA ALA A 244 10.78 -6.50 -3.92
C ALA A 244 10.02 -6.33 -5.25
N TRP A 245 8.96 -7.11 -5.49
CA TRP A 245 8.19 -7.04 -6.74
C TRP A 245 7.43 -5.72 -6.90
N LEU A 246 7.23 -4.95 -5.82
CA LEU A 246 6.49 -3.69 -5.91
C LEU A 246 7.26 -2.57 -6.63
N ASP A 247 8.55 -2.79 -6.89
CA ASP A 247 9.45 -1.86 -7.58
C ASP A 247 9.31 -1.94 -9.11
N ASP A 248 8.89 -3.08 -9.65
CA ASP A 248 8.75 -3.31 -11.09
C ASP A 248 7.42 -4.04 -11.41
N ASP A 249 6.66 -3.50 -12.37
CA ASP A 249 5.40 -4.10 -12.79
C ASP A 249 5.60 -5.49 -13.42
N GLU A 250 6.75 -5.75 -14.06
CA GLU A 250 7.06 -7.05 -14.66
C GLU A 250 7.15 -8.17 -13.61
N ASP A 251 7.65 -7.86 -12.40
CA ASP A 251 7.78 -8.82 -11.31
C ASP A 251 6.44 -9.24 -10.67
N LEU A 252 5.40 -8.42 -10.91
CA LEU A 252 4.04 -8.65 -10.43
C LEU A 252 3.18 -9.46 -11.42
N ILE A 253 3.62 -9.62 -12.66
CA ILE A 253 2.87 -10.40 -13.66
C ILE A 253 2.75 -11.85 -13.19
N PRO A 254 1.53 -12.40 -13.05
CA PRO A 254 1.33 -13.80 -12.68
C PRO A 254 2.08 -14.75 -13.62
N ARG A 255 2.64 -15.81 -13.05
CA ARG A 255 3.44 -16.76 -13.82
C ARG A 255 2.57 -17.62 -14.71
N SER A 256 3.12 -18.00 -15.87
CA SER A 256 2.45 -18.92 -16.78
C SER A 256 2.32 -20.31 -16.16
N ALA A 257 1.30 -21.04 -16.61
CA ALA A 257 1.04 -22.41 -16.21
C ALA A 257 2.27 -23.31 -16.39
N ASP A 258 2.95 -23.19 -17.55
CA ASP A 258 4.14 -23.99 -17.84
C ASP A 258 5.28 -23.69 -16.88
N SER A 259 5.51 -22.42 -16.55
CA SER A 259 6.54 -22.03 -15.57
C SER A 259 6.24 -22.58 -14.17
N LEU A 260 4.96 -22.62 -13.78
CA LEU A 260 4.54 -23.21 -12.50
C LEU A 260 4.75 -24.73 -12.51
N ARG A 261 4.37 -25.42 -13.58
CA ARG A 261 4.57 -26.87 -13.74
C ARG A 261 6.05 -27.25 -13.70
N GLU A 262 6.90 -26.52 -14.41
CA GLU A 262 8.35 -26.74 -14.42
C GLU A 262 8.96 -26.61 -13.02
N GLU A 263 8.58 -25.58 -12.25
CA GLU A 263 9.09 -25.43 -10.88
C GLU A 263 8.57 -26.53 -9.95
N VAL A 264 7.32 -26.99 -10.15
CA VAL A 264 6.76 -28.12 -9.41
C VAL A 264 7.59 -29.39 -9.65
N ILE A 265 7.83 -29.74 -10.92
CA ILE A 265 8.62 -30.92 -11.30
C ILE A 265 10.03 -30.83 -10.71
N ALA A 266 10.72 -29.71 -10.91
CA ALA A 266 12.07 -29.51 -10.39
C ALA A 266 12.13 -29.61 -8.85
N THR A 267 11.08 -29.19 -8.16
CA THR A 267 10.99 -29.27 -6.69
C THR A 267 10.74 -30.69 -6.21
N LEU A 268 9.91 -31.46 -6.92
CA LEU A 268 9.67 -32.88 -6.64
C LEU A 268 10.94 -33.70 -6.85
N GLU A 269 11.67 -33.49 -7.94
CA GLU A 269 12.93 -34.18 -8.21
C GLU A 269 13.97 -33.92 -7.11
N ARG A 270 14.14 -32.64 -6.73
CA ARG A 270 15.06 -32.21 -5.68
C ARG A 270 14.75 -32.85 -4.32
N HIS A 271 13.48 -33.05 -4.01
CA HIS A 271 13.02 -33.61 -2.73
C HIS A 271 12.43 -35.02 -2.86
N SER A 272 12.85 -35.78 -3.88
CA SER A 272 12.32 -37.12 -4.21
C SER A 272 12.36 -38.12 -3.05
N LYS A 273 13.28 -37.94 -2.09
CA LYS A 273 13.44 -38.81 -0.91
C LYS A 273 12.74 -38.30 0.35
N ASP A 274 12.16 -37.11 0.32
CA ASP A 274 11.52 -36.47 1.48
C ASP A 274 10.23 -35.76 1.05
N GLN A 275 9.12 -36.50 1.12
CA GLN A 275 7.79 -35.99 0.80
C GLN A 275 7.39 -34.78 1.68
N ASN A 276 7.84 -34.74 2.93
CA ASN A 276 7.53 -33.63 3.83
C ASN A 276 8.26 -32.35 3.41
N ALA A 277 9.53 -32.45 3.04
CA ALA A 277 10.29 -31.33 2.49
C ALA A 277 9.69 -30.84 1.17
N ALA A 278 9.36 -31.76 0.25
CA ALA A 278 8.68 -31.42 -1.00
C ALA A 278 7.38 -30.64 -0.73
N ALA A 279 6.54 -31.15 0.18
CA ALA A 279 5.28 -30.52 0.52
C ALA A 279 5.42 -29.19 1.25
N LYS A 280 6.51 -28.96 1.98
CA LYS A 280 6.81 -27.66 2.56
C LYS A 280 7.21 -26.65 1.48
N ALA A 281 8.07 -27.05 0.55
CA ALA A 281 8.55 -26.21 -0.54
C ALA A 281 7.39 -25.78 -1.47
N LEU A 282 6.53 -26.71 -1.85
CA LEU A 282 5.42 -26.44 -2.77
C LEU A 282 4.33 -25.57 -2.15
N ARG A 283 4.05 -25.73 -0.85
CA ARG A 283 3.22 -24.77 -0.12
C ARG A 283 3.84 -23.37 -0.07
N ALA A 284 5.17 -23.26 -0.02
CA ALA A 284 5.84 -21.96 -0.08
C ALA A 284 5.75 -21.33 -1.47
N MET A 285 5.93 -22.12 -2.54
CA MET A 285 5.70 -21.68 -3.92
C MET A 285 4.27 -21.20 -4.13
N ARG A 286 3.27 -21.97 -3.68
CA ARG A 286 1.86 -21.56 -3.77
C ARG A 286 1.60 -20.22 -3.06
N ARG A 287 2.14 -20.03 -1.84
CA ARG A 287 1.99 -18.74 -1.13
C ARG A 287 2.66 -17.59 -1.87
N ARG A 288 3.83 -17.84 -2.46
CA ARG A 288 4.58 -16.85 -3.24
C ARG A 288 3.76 -16.39 -4.45
N GLU A 289 3.24 -17.33 -5.23
CA GLU A 289 2.42 -17.01 -6.41
C GLU A 289 1.09 -16.35 -6.02
N LEU A 290 0.44 -16.84 -4.96
CA LEU A 290 -0.80 -16.24 -4.46
C LEU A 290 -0.62 -14.79 -4.00
N LEU A 291 0.53 -14.47 -3.38
CA LEU A 291 0.90 -13.09 -3.05
C LEU A 291 1.09 -12.26 -4.31
N ARG A 292 1.81 -12.78 -5.32
CA ARG A 292 2.02 -12.08 -6.60
C ARG A 292 0.69 -11.74 -7.28
N ILE A 293 -0.21 -12.72 -7.41
CA ILE A 293 -1.54 -12.53 -8.01
C ILE A 293 -2.34 -11.46 -7.23
N ALA A 294 -2.30 -11.51 -5.89
CA ALA A 294 -2.97 -10.53 -5.06
C ALA A 294 -2.41 -9.11 -5.26
N LEU A 295 -1.09 -8.94 -5.26
CA LEU A 295 -0.45 -7.65 -5.47
C LEU A 295 -0.70 -7.11 -6.88
N SER A 296 -0.62 -7.97 -7.90
CA SER A 296 -0.93 -7.62 -9.30
C SER A 296 -2.35 -7.05 -9.44
N SER A 297 -3.32 -7.68 -8.78
CA SER A 297 -4.71 -7.21 -8.75
C SER A 297 -4.83 -5.85 -8.06
N MET A 298 -4.19 -5.67 -6.91
CA MET A 298 -4.28 -4.43 -6.12
C MET A 298 -3.61 -3.24 -6.80
N VAL A 299 -2.52 -3.47 -7.54
CA VAL A 299 -1.78 -2.43 -8.26
C VAL A 299 -2.41 -2.14 -9.64
N GLY A 300 -3.36 -2.97 -10.09
CA GLY A 300 -4.08 -2.79 -11.35
C GLY A 300 -3.35 -3.36 -12.57
N ILE A 301 -2.39 -4.26 -12.38
CA ILE A 301 -1.66 -4.96 -13.45
C ILE A 301 -2.50 -6.11 -14.02
N SER A 302 -3.26 -6.81 -13.17
CA SER A 302 -4.20 -7.86 -13.58
C SER A 302 -5.64 -7.43 -13.33
N ASP A 303 -6.47 -7.53 -14.36
CA ASP A 303 -7.91 -7.40 -14.24
C ASP A 303 -8.54 -8.66 -13.60
N ILE A 304 -9.86 -8.62 -13.36
CA ILE A 304 -10.56 -9.71 -12.67
C ILE A 304 -10.50 -11.04 -13.43
N GLY A 305 -10.46 -11.00 -14.77
CA GLY A 305 -10.39 -12.18 -15.62
C GLY A 305 -8.99 -12.80 -15.56
N ALA A 306 -7.94 -11.99 -15.69
CA ALA A 306 -6.55 -12.40 -15.55
C ALA A 306 -6.26 -12.99 -14.16
N VAL A 307 -6.83 -12.39 -13.11
CA VAL A 307 -6.74 -12.94 -11.74
C VAL A 307 -7.42 -14.31 -11.64
N GLY A 308 -8.63 -14.46 -12.19
CA GLY A 308 -9.36 -15.74 -12.17
C GLY A 308 -8.63 -16.85 -12.92
N ALA A 309 -8.09 -16.54 -14.10
CA ALA A 309 -7.25 -17.46 -14.86
C ALA A 309 -5.98 -17.84 -14.09
N ALA A 310 -5.24 -16.88 -13.53
CA ALA A 310 -4.01 -17.15 -12.77
C ALA A 310 -4.26 -17.99 -11.51
N LEU A 311 -5.36 -17.73 -10.79
CA LEU A 311 -5.75 -18.54 -9.64
C LEU A 311 -6.12 -19.97 -10.04
N THR A 312 -6.79 -20.13 -11.19
CA THR A 312 -7.14 -21.43 -11.76
C THR A 312 -5.88 -22.21 -12.15
N GLU A 313 -4.94 -21.59 -12.86
CA GLU A 313 -3.67 -22.24 -13.22
C GLU A 313 -2.85 -22.62 -11.99
N LEU A 314 -2.79 -21.74 -10.98
CA LEU A 314 -2.14 -22.05 -9.71
C LEU A 314 -2.82 -23.24 -8.99
N ALA A 315 -4.15 -23.30 -9.01
CA ALA A 315 -4.91 -24.41 -8.41
C ALA A 315 -4.69 -25.73 -9.18
N THR A 316 -4.71 -25.69 -10.51
CA THR A 316 -4.44 -26.85 -11.37
C THR A 316 -3.05 -27.40 -11.14
N ALA A 317 -2.01 -26.55 -11.19
CA ALA A 317 -0.63 -26.96 -10.90
C ALA A 317 -0.48 -27.56 -9.48
N PHE A 318 -1.25 -27.04 -8.51
CA PHE A 318 -1.26 -27.55 -7.15
C PHE A 318 -1.94 -28.92 -7.02
N LEU A 319 -3.01 -29.17 -7.78
CA LEU A 319 -3.69 -30.47 -7.83
C LEU A 319 -2.84 -31.52 -8.55
N GLU A 320 -2.24 -31.17 -9.69
CA GLU A 320 -1.26 -32.00 -10.41
C GLU A 320 -0.11 -32.41 -9.47
N TRP A 321 0.37 -31.46 -8.67
CA TRP A 321 1.38 -31.70 -7.67
C TRP A 321 0.93 -32.69 -6.57
N ILE A 322 -0.23 -32.45 -5.94
CA ILE A 322 -0.75 -33.33 -4.87
C ILE A 322 -0.90 -34.75 -5.39
N LEU A 323 -1.36 -34.90 -6.63
CA LEU A 323 -1.46 -36.20 -7.28
C LEU A 323 -0.09 -36.88 -7.42
N ALA A 324 0.91 -36.15 -7.90
CA ALA A 324 2.27 -36.67 -8.08
C ALA A 324 2.92 -37.14 -6.76
N LEU A 325 2.64 -36.49 -5.62
CA LEU A 325 3.14 -36.94 -4.32
C LEU A 325 2.37 -38.12 -3.74
N SER A 326 1.08 -38.22 -4.06
CA SER A 326 0.21 -39.24 -3.48
C SER A 326 0.30 -40.57 -4.23
N ARG A 327 0.79 -40.56 -5.47
CA ARG A 327 0.89 -41.76 -6.31
C ARG A 327 2.29 -42.36 -6.34
N THR A 328 2.33 -43.69 -6.37
CA THR A 328 3.51 -44.44 -6.77
C THR A 328 3.59 -44.52 -8.30
N PRO A 329 4.79 -44.41 -8.90
CA PRO A 329 4.94 -44.66 -10.32
C PRO A 329 4.44 -46.06 -10.68
N ASP A 330 3.68 -46.17 -11.76
CA ASP A 330 3.24 -47.45 -12.35
C ASP A 330 2.36 -48.32 -11.43
N ASP A 331 1.50 -47.67 -10.64
CA ASP A 331 0.54 -48.31 -9.72
C ASP A 331 -0.61 -49.07 -10.42
N GLY A 332 -0.59 -49.19 -11.76
CA GLY A 332 -1.62 -49.89 -12.53
C GLY A 332 -2.99 -49.17 -12.56
N ILE A 333 -3.02 -47.87 -12.28
CA ILE A 333 -4.25 -47.07 -12.28
C ILE A 333 -4.17 -45.93 -13.32
N GLU A 334 -5.20 -45.74 -14.11
CA GLU A 334 -5.42 -44.48 -14.84
C GLU A 334 -6.24 -43.55 -13.95
N PHE A 335 -5.72 -42.38 -13.59
CA PHE A 335 -6.37 -41.47 -12.64
C PHE A 335 -6.60 -40.09 -13.27
N ALA A 336 -7.74 -39.48 -13.01
CA ALA A 336 -8.04 -38.11 -13.40
C ALA A 336 -8.73 -37.33 -12.29
N ILE A 337 -8.44 -36.03 -12.24
CA ILE A 337 -9.11 -35.06 -11.38
C ILE A 337 -9.99 -34.20 -12.29
N ILE A 338 -11.30 -34.23 -12.08
CA ILE A 338 -12.26 -33.41 -12.82
C ILE A 338 -12.56 -32.17 -11.99
N GLY A 339 -12.09 -31.01 -12.44
CA GLY A 339 -12.44 -29.73 -11.84
C GLY A 339 -13.90 -29.36 -12.13
N MET A 340 -14.65 -29.06 -11.07
CA MET A 340 -16.05 -28.68 -11.13
C MET A 340 -16.23 -27.20 -10.76
N GLY A 341 -17.45 -26.68 -10.89
CA GLY A 341 -17.79 -25.33 -10.43
C GLY A 341 -16.88 -24.25 -11.03
N ARG A 342 -16.38 -23.35 -10.18
CA ARG A 342 -15.49 -22.25 -10.60
C ARG A 342 -14.12 -22.72 -11.09
N LEU A 343 -13.61 -23.84 -10.57
CA LEU A 343 -12.37 -24.44 -11.05
C LEU A 343 -12.56 -24.94 -12.49
N GLY A 344 -13.65 -25.66 -12.76
CA GLY A 344 -13.99 -26.14 -14.11
C GLY A 344 -14.32 -25.02 -15.10
N GLY A 345 -14.86 -23.90 -14.61
CA GLY A 345 -15.15 -22.70 -15.41
C GLY A 345 -13.98 -21.74 -15.59
N ALA A 346 -12.81 -21.99 -14.96
CA ALA A 346 -11.66 -21.09 -14.93
C ALA A 346 -11.94 -19.67 -14.36
N GLU A 347 -12.81 -19.59 -13.37
CA GLU A 347 -13.29 -18.34 -12.75
C GLU A 347 -13.05 -18.34 -11.22
N LEU A 348 -11.92 -18.91 -10.77
CA LEU A 348 -11.58 -18.91 -9.35
C LEU A 348 -11.40 -17.50 -8.80
N SER A 349 -11.73 -17.35 -7.51
CA SER A 349 -11.43 -16.16 -6.71
C SER A 349 -10.63 -16.54 -5.46
N PHE A 350 -10.01 -15.57 -4.78
CA PHE A 350 -9.11 -15.83 -3.64
C PHE A 350 -9.73 -16.64 -2.49
N GLY A 351 -11.06 -16.59 -2.33
CA GLY A 351 -11.80 -17.35 -1.32
C GLY A 351 -12.57 -18.55 -1.87
N SER A 352 -12.30 -18.97 -3.11
CA SER A 352 -13.00 -20.12 -3.71
C SER A 352 -12.43 -21.44 -3.18
N ASP A 353 -13.33 -22.38 -2.91
CA ASP A 353 -12.99 -23.77 -2.68
C ASP A 353 -12.64 -24.47 -4.01
N LEU A 354 -11.93 -25.60 -3.93
CA LEU A 354 -11.61 -26.43 -5.09
C LEU A 354 -12.57 -27.61 -5.17
N ASP A 355 -13.61 -27.46 -5.97
CA ASP A 355 -14.57 -28.53 -6.23
C ASP A 355 -13.97 -29.52 -7.26
N VAL A 356 -13.69 -30.74 -6.82
CA VAL A 356 -13.08 -31.77 -7.67
C VAL A 356 -13.77 -33.13 -7.51
N LEU A 357 -13.86 -33.88 -8.61
CA LEU A 357 -14.22 -35.28 -8.62
C LEU A 357 -12.99 -36.12 -8.99
N TYR A 358 -12.72 -37.13 -8.19
CA TYR A 358 -11.67 -38.11 -8.48
C TYR A 358 -12.28 -39.28 -9.24
N VAL A 359 -11.72 -39.59 -10.40
CA VAL A 359 -12.11 -40.76 -11.18
C VAL A 359 -10.87 -41.58 -11.48
N TYR A 360 -11.05 -42.90 -11.46
CA TYR A 360 -9.99 -43.82 -11.82
C TYR A 360 -10.52 -44.95 -12.68
N ARG A 361 -9.62 -45.55 -13.45
CA ARG A 361 -9.84 -46.80 -14.17
C ARG A 361 -8.69 -47.74 -13.82
N ASP A 362 -9.03 -48.95 -13.41
CA ASP A 362 -8.05 -50.01 -13.24
C ASP A 362 -7.43 -50.38 -14.60
N SER A 363 -6.11 -50.29 -14.69
CA SER A 363 -5.30 -50.66 -15.84
C SER A 363 -4.26 -51.75 -15.53
N GLY A 364 -4.37 -52.40 -14.37
CA GLY A 364 -3.47 -53.48 -13.95
C GLY A 364 -3.30 -53.67 -12.44
N ALA A 365 -4.02 -52.92 -11.60
CA ALA A 365 -3.96 -52.98 -10.14
C ALA A 365 -4.85 -54.08 -9.52
N GLY A 366 -5.91 -54.51 -10.20
CA GLY A 366 -6.81 -55.58 -9.74
C GLY A 366 -7.49 -55.26 -8.41
N ASP A 367 -7.51 -56.21 -7.47
CA ASP A 367 -8.14 -56.03 -6.14
C ASP A 367 -7.50 -54.92 -5.29
N GLN A 368 -6.33 -54.39 -5.68
CA GLN A 368 -5.68 -53.26 -5.01
C GLN A 368 -6.09 -51.89 -5.56
N ALA A 369 -6.99 -51.84 -6.55
CA ALA A 369 -7.43 -50.59 -7.18
C ALA A 369 -8.41 -49.75 -6.34
N SER A 370 -9.07 -50.34 -5.33
CA SER A 370 -10.18 -49.72 -4.59
C SER A 370 -9.78 -48.89 -3.38
#